data_AF-A0A1V5D836-F1
#
_entry.id   AF-A0A1V5D836-F1
#
_cell.length_a   1.000
_cell.length_b   1.000
_cell.length_c   1.000
_cell.angle_alpha   90.00
_cell.angle_beta   90.00
_cell.angle_gamma   90.00
#
_symmetry.space_group_name_H-M   'P 1'
#
loop_
_entity.id
_entity.type
_entity.pdbx_description
1 polymer ?
#
loop_
_entity_poly.entity_id
_entity_poly.type
_entity_poly.pdbx_seq_one_letter_code
_entity_poly.pdbx_strand_id
1 'polypeptide(L)' 'MWRCSICGYEYDETKEGVPFEKLPADWSCPVCNAPKEAFERVQ' A
#
# COMPACT_ATOMS: atom_id res chain seq x y z
N MET A 1 1.48 -7.76 4.51
CA MET A 1 0.29 -6.91 4.32
C MET A 1 0.64 -5.48 4.67
N TRP A 2 0.05 -4.52 3.98
CA TRP A 2 0.29 -3.10 4.22
C TRP A 2 -1.04 -2.38 4.36
N ARG A 3 -1.12 -1.39 5.24
CA ARG A 3 -2.35 -0.62 5.44
C ARG A 3 -2.08 0.86 5.34
N CYS A 4 -2.90 1.54 4.56
CA CYS A 4 -2.90 2.98 4.46
C CYS A 4 -3.37 3.57 5.80
N SER A 5 -2.54 4.39 6.44
CA SER A 5 -2.89 5.06 7.70
C SER A 5 -3.96 6.15 7.51
N ILE A 6 -4.18 6.63 6.29
CA ILE A 6 -5.14 7.69 5.97
C ILE A 6 -6.56 7.16 5.81
N CYS A 7 -6.76 6.15 4.96
CA CYS A 7 -8.10 5.65 4.63
C CYS A 7 -8.34 4.20 5.06
N GLY A 8 -7.32 3.52 5.59
CA GLY A 8 -7.43 2.14 6.03
C GLY A 8 -7.40 1.08 4.92
N TYR A 9 -7.12 1.45 3.67
CA TYR A 9 -6.98 0.49 2.56
C TYR A 9 -5.86 -0.51 2.86
N GLU A 10 -6.11 -1.80 2.62
CA GLU A 10 -5.16 -2.89 2.85
C GLU A 10 -4.64 -3.44 1.51
N TYR A 11 -3.32 -3.42 1.36
CA TYR A 11 -2.59 -4.01 0.25
C TYR A 11 -2.05 -5.39 0.67
N ASP A 12 -2.53 -6.42 -0.02
CA ASP A 12 -2.18 -7.81 0.21
C ASP A 12 -1.25 -8.30 -0.90
N GLU A 13 0.05 -8.37 -0.60
CA GLU A 13 1.10 -8.81 -1.53
C GLU A 13 0.84 -10.21 -2.09
N THR A 14 0.12 -11.07 -1.37
CA THR A 14 -0.22 -12.43 -1.83
C THR A 14 -1.33 -12.44 -2.87
N LYS A 15 -2.28 -11.50 -2.77
CA LYS A 15 -3.36 -11.33 -3.74
C LYS A 15 -2.90 -10.56 -4.97
N GLU A 16 -2.09 -9.53 -4.76
CA GLU A 16 -1.60 -8.65 -5.81
C GLU A 16 -0.42 -9.27 -6.58
N GLY A 17 0.29 -10.22 -5.97
CA GLY A 17 1.44 -10.90 -6.57
C GLY A 17 2.68 -10.01 -6.73
N VAL A 18 2.64 -8.78 -6.20
CA VAL A 18 3.73 -7.82 -6.21
C VAL A 18 4.04 -7.42 -4.77
N PRO A 19 5.30 -7.52 -4.32
CA PRO A 19 5.70 -6.98 -3.03
C PRO A 19 5.51 -5.46 -3.01
N PHE A 20 4.96 -4.94 -1.92
CA PHE A 20 4.70 -3.51 -1.76
C PHE A 20 5.99 -2.69 -1.92
N GLU A 21 7.10 -3.20 -1.39
CA GLU A 21 8.42 -2.56 -1.54
C GLU A 21 8.84 -2.40 -3.01
N LYS A 22 8.40 -3.30 -3.90
CA LYS A 22 8.68 -3.25 -5.35
C LYS A 22 7.69 -2.38 -6.13
N LEU A 23 6.68 -1.81 -5.48
CA LEU A 23 5.79 -0.86 -6.15
C LEU A 23 6.57 0.37 -6.63
N PRO A 24 6.21 0.94 -7.80
CA PRO A 24 6.80 2.17 -8.31
C PRO A 24 6.80 3.32 -7.30
N ALA A 25 7.73 4.27 -7.45
CA ALA A 25 7.83 5.42 -6.55
C ALA A 25 6.66 6.41 -6.68
N ASP A 26 6.00 6.42 -7.83
CA ASP A 26 4.79 7.20 -8.11
C ASP A 26 3.50 6.47 -7.72
N TRP A 27 3.60 5.24 -7.21
CA TRP A 27 2.45 4.50 -6.75
C TRP A 27 1.78 5.22 -5.57
N SER A 28 0.45 5.34 -5.66
CA SER A 28 -0.39 6.00 -4.67
C SER A 28 -1.55 5.09 -4.29
N CYS A 29 -2.06 5.26 -3.07
CA CYS A 29 -3.21 4.53 -2.57
C CYS A 29 -4.38 4.64 -3.56
N PRO A 30 -4.94 3.52 -4.05
CA PRO A 30 -6.00 3.55 -5.06
C PRO A 30 -7.33 4.11 -4.53
N VAL A 31 -7.45 4.26 -3.20
CA VAL A 31 -8.68 4.76 -2.54
C VAL A 31 -8.62 6.25 -2.25
N CYS A 32 -7.51 6.73 -1.68
CA CYS A 32 -7.39 8.12 -1.21
C CYS A 32 -6.25 8.92 -1.85
N ASN A 33 -5.50 8.31 -2.77
CA ASN A 33 -4.34 8.91 -3.44
C ASN A 33 -3.22 9.35 -2.48
N ALA A 34 -3.21 8.82 -1.25
CA ALA A 34 -2.09 8.99 -0.32
C ALA A 34 -0.82 8.33 -0.88
N PRO A 35 0.36 8.90 -0.63
CA PRO A 35 1.58 8.39 -1.20
C PRO A 35 2.02 7.10 -0.49
N LYS A 36 2.95 6.35 -1.09
CA LYS A 36 3.40 5.03 -0.60
C LYS A 36 3.94 5.08 0.83
N GLU A 37 4.53 6.20 1.24
CA GLU A 37 5.07 6.44 2.58
C GLU A 37 3.98 6.51 3.66
N ALA A 38 2.71 6.71 3.29
CA ALA A 38 1.59 6.70 4.22
C ALA A 38 1.10 5.28 4.57
N PHE A 39 1.78 4.24 4.10
CA PHE A 39 1.45 2.84 4.41
C PHE A 39 2.34 2.30 5.53
N GLU A 40 1.70 1.55 6.42
CA GLU A 40 2.35 0.87 7.53
C GLU A 40 2.27 -0.64 7.31
N ARG A 41 3.35 -1.35 7.66
CA ARG A 41 3.37 -2.81 7.58
C ARG A 41 2.46 -3.39 8.67
N VAL A 42 1.47 -4.16 8.26
CA VAL A 42 0.59 -4.91 9.15
C VAL A 42 1.12 -6.35 9.23
N GLN A 43 1.23 -6.86 10.46
CA GLN A 43 1.60 -8.26 10.72
C GLN A 43 0.61 -9.23 10.11
#